data_AF-A0A3C0S7M9-F1
#
_entry.id   AF-A0A3C0S7M9-F1
#
_cell.length_a   1.000
_cell.length_b   1.000
_cell.length_c   1.000
_cell.angle_alpha   90.00
_cell.angle_beta   90.00
_cell.angle_gamma   90.00
#
_symmetry.space_group_name_H-M   'P 1'
#
loop_
_entity.id
_entity.type
_entity.pdbx_description
1 polymer ?
#
loop_
_entity_poly.entity_id
_entity_poly.type
_entity_poly.pdbx_seq_one_letter_code
_entity_poly.pdbx_strand_id
1 'polypeptide(L)'
;FVSRKVTLSLANILAGKQEKIYLGNLDARRDWGYAKDYVEGMWLTLQQPEPDDFIFSSGKQFSVRDFVREAFGLCGFDIEWRGSGVDEVGFDKNTNRVLVEVDSSFFRPAEVDTLIGDSSKAKN
;
A
#
# COMPACT_ATOMS: atom_id res chain seq x y z
N PHE A 1 -4.89 0.92 -6.09
CA PHE A 1 -5.99 1.57 -5.36
C PHE A 1 -5.48 2.30 -4.11
N VAL A 2 -5.02 1.59 -3.08
CA VAL A 2 -4.58 2.23 -1.82
C VAL A 2 -3.31 3.07 -1.94
N SER A 3 -2.29 2.61 -2.69
CA SER A 3 -1.04 3.36 -2.88
C SER A 3 -1.26 4.77 -3.44
N ARG A 4 -2.08 4.87 -4.50
CA ARG A 4 -2.49 6.17 -5.10
C ARG A 4 -3.33 7.02 -4.13
N LYS A 5 -4.23 6.42 -3.35
CA LYS A 5 -5.03 7.15 -2.35
C LYS A 5 -4.13 7.78 -1.28
N VAL A 6 -3.14 7.01 -0.78
CA VAL A 6 -2.16 7.48 0.21
C VAL A 6 -1.32 8.61 -0.35
N THR A 7 -0.66 8.41 -1.50
CA THR A 7 0.25 9.43 -2.05
C THR A 7 -0.45 10.71 -2.48
N LEU A 8 -1.66 10.63 -3.04
CA LEU A 8 -2.45 11.82 -3.37
C LEU A 8 -2.92 12.58 -2.13
N SER A 9 -3.38 11.86 -1.09
CA SER A 9 -3.81 12.51 0.15
C SER A 9 -2.64 13.18 0.85
N LEU A 10 -1.47 12.53 0.90
CA LEU A 10 -0.25 13.11 1.42
C LEU A 10 0.15 14.38 0.66
N ALA A 11 0.10 14.37 -0.67
CA ALA A 11 0.34 15.56 -1.48
C ALA A 11 -0.64 16.71 -1.17
N ASN A 12 -1.92 16.40 -0.96
CA ASN A 12 -2.92 17.40 -0.56
C ASN A 12 -2.69 17.93 0.85
N ILE A 13 -2.24 17.07 1.79
CA ILE A 13 -1.88 17.47 3.16
C ILE A 13 -0.71 18.45 3.16
N LEU A 14 0.34 18.13 2.39
CA LEU A 14 1.49 19.02 2.20
C LEU A 14 1.08 20.36 1.56
N ALA A 15 0.10 20.33 0.66
CA ALA A 15 -0.44 21.53 0.02
C ALA A 15 -1.48 22.30 0.88
N GLY A 16 -1.79 21.84 2.10
CA GLY A 16 -2.78 22.47 2.97
C GLY A 16 -4.23 22.35 2.47
N LYS A 17 -4.51 21.44 1.53
CA LYS A 17 -5.85 21.22 0.94
C LYS A 17 -6.65 20.12 1.64
N GLN A 18 -5.99 19.34 2.49
CA GLN A 18 -6.55 18.21 3.20
C GLN A 18 -5.87 18.12 4.56
N GLU A 19 -6.61 17.81 5.62
CA GLU A 19 -6.02 17.74 6.97
C GLU A 19 -5.48 16.34 7.31
N LYS A 20 -6.20 15.31 6.87
CA LYS A 20 -5.93 13.90 7.19
C LYS A 20 -6.45 12.95 6.10
N ILE A 21 -6.01 11.71 6.11
CA ILE A 21 -6.49 10.62 5.25
C ILE A 21 -7.27 9.58 6.08
N TYR A 22 -8.38 9.10 5.52
CA TYR A 22 -9.15 7.99 6.08
C TYR A 22 -8.81 6.68 5.36
N LEU A 23 -8.52 5.62 6.11
CA LEU A 23 -8.19 4.29 5.61
C LEU A 23 -9.06 3.21 6.27
N GLY A 24 -9.11 2.02 5.68
CA GLY A 24 -9.76 0.85 6.27
C GLY A 24 -8.77 0.02 7.09
N ASN A 25 -8.71 -1.29 6.82
CA ASN A 25 -7.77 -2.20 7.45
C ASN A 25 -6.30 -1.83 7.16
N LEU A 26 -5.58 -1.32 8.18
CA LEU A 26 -4.17 -0.95 8.11
C LEU A 26 -3.23 -2.15 8.11
N ASP A 27 -3.69 -3.29 8.61
CA ASP A 27 -2.88 -4.51 8.76
C ASP A 27 -2.96 -5.39 7.52
N ALA A 28 -3.82 -5.07 6.55
CA ALA A 28 -3.90 -5.74 5.26
C ALA A 28 -2.53 -5.72 4.57
N ARG A 29 -2.01 -6.90 4.22
CA ARG A 29 -0.66 -7.08 3.67
C ARG A 29 -0.70 -7.41 2.19
N ARG A 30 0.16 -6.77 1.41
CA ARG A 30 0.20 -6.88 -0.05
C ARG A 30 1.64 -6.98 -0.56
N ASP A 31 1.80 -7.77 -1.62
CA ASP A 31 2.96 -7.72 -2.50
C ASP A 31 2.71 -6.64 -3.56
N TRP A 32 3.39 -5.51 -3.43
CA TRP A 32 3.31 -4.39 -4.38
C TRP A 32 4.56 -4.34 -5.24
N GLY A 33 4.37 -4.48 -6.56
CA GLY A 33 5.40 -4.26 -7.56
C GLY A 33 5.23 -2.96 -8.35
N TYR A 34 6.23 -2.66 -9.19
CA TYR A 34 6.18 -1.52 -10.10
C TYR A 34 5.53 -1.93 -11.43
N ALA A 35 4.49 -1.19 -11.84
CA ALA A 35 3.66 -1.56 -12.99
C ALA A 35 4.46 -1.71 -14.30
N LYS A 36 5.55 -0.94 -14.48
CA LYS A 36 6.38 -1.02 -15.69
C LYS A 36 7.03 -2.40 -15.85
N ASP A 37 7.54 -2.96 -14.75
CA ASP A 37 8.21 -4.27 -14.77
C ASP A 37 7.19 -5.38 -15.07
N TYR A 38 5.94 -5.21 -14.63
CA TYR A 38 4.88 -6.19 -14.84
C TYR A 38 4.39 -6.18 -16.29
N VAL A 39 4.27 -5.01 -16.93
CA VAL A 39 3.90 -4.95 -18.35
C VAL A 39 5.01 -5.47 -19.26
N GLU A 40 6.28 -5.33 -18.86
CA GLU A 40 7.39 -6.00 -19.53
C GLU A 40 7.26 -7.53 -19.42
N GLY A 41 6.94 -8.05 -18.23
CA GLY A 41 6.62 -9.47 -18.03
C GLY A 41 5.50 -9.96 -18.95
N MET A 42 4.39 -9.20 -19.06
CA MET A 42 3.29 -9.50 -19.98
C MET A 42 3.73 -9.53 -21.45
N TRP A 43 4.66 -8.66 -21.84
CA TRP A 43 5.19 -8.67 -23.19
C TRP A 43 6.09 -9.90 -23.43
N LEU A 44 6.94 -10.25 -22.46
CA LEU A 44 7.85 -11.41 -22.53
C LEU A 44 7.12 -12.75 -22.62
N THR A 45 5.95 -12.90 -21.99
CA THR A 45 5.17 -14.16 -22.08
C THR A 45 4.67 -14.42 -23.49
N LEU A 46 4.35 -13.37 -24.25
CA LEU A 46 3.94 -13.49 -25.65
C LEU A 46 5.10 -13.85 -26.58
N GLN A 47 6.35 -13.77 -26.11
CA GLN A 47 7.53 -14.14 -26.89
C GLN A 47 7.95 -15.60 -26.67
N GLN A 48 7.28 -16.34 -25.78
CA GLN A 48 7.59 -17.74 -25.52
C GLN A 48 7.13 -18.64 -26.68
N PRO A 49 7.84 -19.76 -26.95
CA PRO A 49 7.48 -20.66 -28.05
C PRO A 49 6.13 -21.35 -27.85
N GLU A 50 5.74 -21.63 -26.60
CA GLU A 50 4.47 -22.26 -26.24
C GLU A 50 3.73 -21.38 -25.22
N PRO A 51 2.39 -21.31 -25.28
CA PRO A 51 1.60 -20.54 -24.33
C PRO A 51 1.63 -21.18 -22.94
N ASP A 52 1.76 -20.36 -21.90
CA ASP A 52 1.77 -20.82 -20.52
C ASP A 52 1.37 -19.68 -19.55
N ASP A 53 1.05 -20.05 -18.31
CA ASP A 53 0.62 -19.15 -17.24
C ASP A 53 1.77 -18.84 -16.28
N PHE A 54 1.94 -17.56 -15.93
CA PHE A 54 3.01 -17.08 -15.06
C PHE A 54 2.48 -16.22 -13.92
N ILE A 55 3.13 -16.34 -12.76
CA ILE A 55 2.93 -15.42 -11.63
C ILE A 55 4.01 -14.34 -11.70
N PHE A 56 3.58 -13.07 -11.74
CA PHE A 56 4.45 -11.91 -11.55
C PHE A 56 4.22 -11.32 -10.16
N SER A 57 5.28 -11.29 -9.35
CA SER A 57 5.25 -10.77 -7.98
C SER A 57 6.63 -10.22 -7.59
N SER A 58 6.72 -9.40 -6.55
CA SER A 58 8.03 -9.02 -5.99
C SER A 58 8.57 -10.08 -5.01
N GLY A 59 7.69 -10.93 -4.48
CA GLY A 59 8.01 -11.89 -3.41
C GLY A 59 8.18 -11.23 -2.04
N LYS A 60 7.93 -9.92 -1.92
CA LYS A 60 8.02 -9.14 -0.69
C LYS A 60 6.66 -8.60 -0.33
N GLN A 61 6.36 -8.56 0.96
CA GLN A 61 5.04 -8.16 1.45
C GLN A 61 5.14 -7.07 2.51
N PHE A 62 4.29 -6.05 2.37
CA PHE A 62 4.18 -4.93 3.28
C PHE A 62 2.72 -4.69 3.67
N SER A 63 2.47 -4.20 4.88
CA SER A 63 1.13 -3.77 5.30
C SER A 63 0.78 -2.39 4.75
N VAL A 64 -0.51 -2.02 4.77
CA VAL A 64 -0.93 -0.64 4.49
C VAL A 64 -0.29 0.34 5.46
N ARG A 65 -0.15 -0.06 6.74
CA ARG A 65 0.56 0.69 7.77
C ARG A 65 2.01 0.99 7.39
N ASP A 66 2.74 -0.02 6.93
CA ASP A 66 4.14 0.14 6.48
C ASP A 66 4.22 1.15 5.34
N PHE A 67 3.33 1.03 4.36
CA PHE A 67 3.29 1.95 3.21
C PHE A 67 3.02 3.40 3.64
N VAL A 68 2.11 3.61 4.59
CA VAL A 68 1.82 4.95 5.14
C VAL A 68 3.04 5.52 5.86
N ARG A 69 3.68 4.75 6.74
CA ARG A 69 4.89 5.20 7.47
C ARG A 69 5.99 5.59 6.50
N GLU A 70 6.26 4.77 5.50
CA GLU A 70 7.28 5.04 4.49
C GLU A 70 6.95 6.30 3.67
N ALA A 71 5.73 6.37 3.11
CA ALA A 71 5.33 7.50 2.26
C ALA A 71 5.37 8.84 3.01
N PHE A 72 4.84 8.88 4.24
CA PHE A 72 4.85 10.09 5.07
C PHE A 72 6.27 10.43 5.56
N GLY A 73 7.08 9.41 5.91
CA GLY A 73 8.48 9.54 6.31
C GLY A 73 9.34 10.20 5.25
N LEU A 74 9.16 9.82 3.98
CA LEU A 74 9.83 10.45 2.84
C LEU A 74 9.51 11.94 2.68
N CYS A 75 8.42 12.42 3.30
CA CYS A 75 8.01 13.83 3.29
C CYS A 75 8.26 14.54 4.63
N GLY A 76 9.03 13.94 5.54
CA GLY A 76 9.46 14.57 6.79
C GLY A 76 8.49 14.42 7.97
N PHE A 77 7.47 13.57 7.87
CA PHE A 77 6.59 13.24 9.00
C PHE A 77 7.13 12.01 9.75
N ASP A 78 7.04 12.00 11.08
CA ASP A 78 7.38 10.84 11.90
C ASP A 78 6.10 10.18 12.40
N ILE A 79 5.54 9.26 11.60
CA ILE A 79 4.23 8.64 11.90
C ILE A 79 4.36 7.56 12.96
N GLU A 80 3.70 7.81 14.09
CA GLU A 80 3.47 6.86 15.18
C GLU A 80 1.97 6.54 15.29
N TRP A 81 1.66 5.41 15.92
CA TRP A 81 0.29 4.90 16.03
C TRP A 81 -0.16 4.85 17.49
N ARG A 82 -1.43 5.15 17.73
CA ARG A 82 -2.09 4.97 19.03
C ARG A 82 -3.54 4.58 18.84
N GLY A 83 -4.13 3.91 19.85
CA GLY A 83 -5.45 3.31 19.73
C GLY A 83 -5.39 1.93 19.10
N SER A 84 -6.55 1.36 18.77
CA SER A 84 -6.65 0.04 18.13
C SER A 84 -7.95 -0.09 17.34
N GLY A 85 -7.94 -0.95 16.32
CA GLY A 85 -9.11 -1.20 15.48
C GLY A 85 -9.59 0.07 14.79
N VAL A 86 -10.89 0.38 14.92
CA VAL A 86 -11.50 1.58 14.32
C VAL A 86 -11.10 2.88 15.01
N ASP A 87 -10.63 2.81 16.26
CA ASP A 87 -10.18 3.96 17.05
C ASP A 87 -8.67 4.22 16.86
N GLU A 88 -8.01 3.44 16.01
CA GLU A 88 -6.60 3.61 15.72
C GLU A 88 -6.35 4.86 14.86
N VAL A 89 -5.34 5.64 15.25
CA VAL A 89 -4.93 6.84 14.53
C VAL A 89 -3.42 6.86 14.31
N GLY A 90 -3.01 7.36 13.15
CA GLY A 90 -1.63 7.70 12.83
C GLY A 90 -1.40 9.20 13.03
N PHE A 91 -0.47 9.55 13.90
CA PHE A 91 -0.13 10.94 14.21
C PHE A 91 1.34 11.21 13.95
N ASP A 92 1.65 12.42 13.50
CA ASP A 92 3.04 12.87 13.40
C ASP A 92 3.57 13.20 14.79
N LYS A 93 4.60 12.48 15.23
CA LYS A 93 5.23 12.60 16.54
C LYS A 93 5.80 13.99 16.79
N ASN A 94 6.26 14.68 15.74
CA ASN A 94 6.87 15.99 15.86
C ASN A 94 5.86 17.09 16.20
N THR A 95 4.66 17.00 15.61
CA THR A 95 3.61 18.03 15.77
C THR A 95 2.40 17.57 16.59
N ASN A 96 2.35 16.29 16.94
CA ASN A 96 1.21 15.61 17.56
C ASN A 96 -0.09 15.70 16.74
N ARG A 97 -0.01 16.07 15.45
CA ARG A 97 -1.15 16.18 14.54
C ARG A 97 -1.57 14.79 14.08
N VAL A 98 -2.86 14.48 14.17
CA VAL A 98 -3.45 13.27 13.58
C VAL A 98 -3.54 13.46 12.07
N LEU A 99 -2.89 12.58 11.32
CA LEU A 99 -2.83 12.64 9.85
C LEU A 99 -3.54 11.45 9.20
N VAL A 100 -3.77 10.37 9.94
CA VAL A 100 -4.38 9.14 9.45
C VAL A 100 -5.43 8.68 10.46
N GLU A 101 -6.63 8.37 10.00
CA GLU A 101 -7.69 7.77 10.82
C GLU A 101 -8.25 6.53 10.13
N VAL A 102 -8.71 5.57 10.93
CA VAL A 102 -9.43 4.40 10.45
C VAL A 102 -10.92 4.72 10.35
N ASP A 103 -11.53 4.36 9.23
CA ASP A 103 -12.97 4.53 8.98
C ASP A 103 -13.56 3.18 8.55
N SER A 104 -14.54 2.72 9.33
CA SER A 104 -15.21 1.43 9.17
C SER A 104 -15.91 1.28 7.81
N SER A 105 -16.28 2.37 7.15
CA SER A 105 -16.89 2.36 5.81
C SER A 105 -15.94 1.86 4.72
N PHE A 106 -14.61 1.86 4.98
CA PHE A 106 -13.61 1.33 4.05
C PHE A 106 -13.28 -0.16 4.27
N PHE A 107 -13.87 -0.82 5.28
CA PHE A 107 -13.69 -2.25 5.50
C PHE A 107 -14.52 -3.04 4.50
N ARG A 108 -13.97 -4.15 4.02
CA ARG A 108 -14.68 -5.03 3.11
C ARG A 108 -15.39 -6.14 3.90
N PRO A 109 -16.65 -6.49 3.57
CA PRO A 109 -17.34 -7.62 4.21
C PRO A 109 -16.58 -8.95 4.10
N ALA A 110 -15.85 -9.13 2.99
CA ALA A 110 -14.88 -10.20 2.80
C ALA A 110 -13.51 -9.56 2.55
N GLU A 111 -12.71 -9.49 3.61
CA GLU A 111 -11.36 -8.93 3.55
C GLU A 111 -10.38 -9.98 3.01
N VAL A 112 -9.37 -9.51 2.28
CA VAL A 112 -8.21 -10.35 1.95
C VAL A 112 -7.06 -9.86 2.81
N ASP A 113 -6.74 -10.61 3.86
CA ASP A 113 -5.76 -10.17 4.86
C ASP A 113 -4.35 -10.17 4.29
N THR A 114 -4.02 -11.18 3.47
CA THR A 114 -2.66 -11.40 2.97
C THR A 114 -2.66 -11.81 1.50
N LEU A 115 -1.75 -11.22 0.72
CA LEU A 115 -1.42 -11.63 -0.64
C LEU A 115 0.09 -11.57 -0.82
N ILE A 116 0.69 -12.67 -1.25
CA ILE A 116 2.10 -12.79 -1.62
C ILE A 116 2.22 -13.79 -2.77
N GLY A 117 3.05 -13.49 -3.77
CA GLY A 117 3.23 -14.36 -4.92
C GLY A 117 4.62 -14.99 -4.95
N ASP A 118 4.71 -16.20 -5.49
CA ASP A 118 5.98 -16.85 -5.87
C ASP A 118 6.16 -16.77 -7.39
N SER A 119 7.12 -15.96 -7.83
CA SER A 119 7.43 -15.74 -9.25
C SER A 119 8.57 -16.62 -9.75
N SER A 120 8.93 -17.71 -9.07
CA SER A 120 10.09 -18.54 -9.43
C SER A 120 10.01 -19.10 -10.85
N LYS A 121 8.81 -19.44 -11.33
CA LYS A 121 8.58 -19.88 -12.72
C LYS A 121 8.94 -18.80 -13.75
N ALA A 122 8.58 -17.54 -13.49
CA ALA A 122 8.78 -16.43 -14.43
C ALA A 122 10.24 -15.94 -14.51
N LYS A 123 11.13 -16.41 -13.62
CA LYS A 123 12.55 -16.04 -13.61
C LYS A 123 13.42 -16.95 -14.49
N ASN A 124 12.91 -18.13 -14.83
CA ASN A 124 13.62 -19.16 -15.59
C ASN A 124 13.11 -19.21 -17.03
#